data_AF-A0A6J4JBF7-F1
#
_entry.id   AF-A0A6J4JBF7-F1
#
_cell.length_a   1.000
_cell.length_b   1.000
_cell.length_c   1.000
_cell.angle_alpha   90.00
_cell.angle_beta   90.00
_cell.angle_gamma   90.00
#
_symmetry.space_group_name_H-M   'P 1'
#
loop_
_entity.id
_entity.type
_entity.pdbx_description
1 polymer ?
#
loop_
_entity_poly.entity_id
_entity_poly.type
_entity_poly.pdbx_seq_one_letter_code
_entity_poly.pdbx_strand_id
1 'polypeptide(L)'
;MSGWRPRPTLLLLGLAAAVLLVPAVQLLVESRFIPRISFENPTPYDIAIEVSGGTSDGWMPVGVAGRSGTTDVEEVYDVGAVWVFRFVGQGREAGELRLLKSQLELDGWRVRIPDRVEEQLRNGGASPTP
;
A
#
# COMPACT_ATOMS: atom_id res chain seq x y z
N MET A 1 54.96 -18.29 -12.21
CA MET A 1 53.82 -17.82 -11.38
C MET A 1 53.90 -16.30 -11.30
N SER A 2 53.17 -15.58 -12.15
CA SER A 2 53.22 -14.10 -12.21
C SER A 2 52.26 -13.53 -11.17
N GLY A 3 52.80 -12.86 -10.14
CA GLY A 3 52.03 -12.28 -9.05
C GLY A 3 51.31 -11.01 -9.51
N TRP A 4 49.99 -11.10 -9.67
CA TRP A 4 49.13 -9.94 -9.90
C TRP A 4 49.21 -9.00 -8.69
N ARG A 5 49.95 -7.89 -8.80
CA ARG A 5 49.87 -6.77 -7.86
C ARG A 5 48.98 -5.70 -8.47
N PRO A 6 47.73 -5.53 -8.02
CA PRO A 6 46.88 -4.49 -8.55
C PRO A 6 47.52 -3.13 -8.25
N ARG A 7 47.61 -2.26 -9.26
CA ARG A 7 48.16 -0.92 -9.10
C ARG A 7 47.31 -0.18 -8.06
N PRO A 8 47.91 0.45 -7.03
CA PRO A 8 47.15 1.09 -5.93
C PRO A 8 46.17 2.15 -6.43
N THR A 9 46.47 2.77 -7.57
CA THR A 9 45.59 3.73 -8.25
C THR A 9 44.27 3.10 -8.73
N LEU A 10 44.30 1.86 -9.23
CA LEU A 10 43.09 1.14 -9.67
C LEU A 10 42.23 0.74 -8.47
N LEU A 11 42.85 0.42 -7.33
CA LEU A 11 42.13 0.14 -6.08
C LEU A 11 41.42 1.39 -5.56
N LEU A 12 42.10 2.55 -5.56
CA LEU A 12 41.50 3.82 -5.13
C LEU A 12 40.36 4.27 -6.07
N LEU A 13 40.53 4.10 -7.38
CA LEU A 13 39.49 4.44 -8.35
C LEU A 13 38.26 3.54 -8.21
N GLY A 14 38.47 2.24 -7.99
CA GLY A 14 37.40 1.28 -7.73
C GLY A 14 36.64 1.59 -6.44
N LEU A 15 37.36 1.98 -5.38
CA LEU A 15 36.75 2.36 -4.10
C LEU A 15 35.90 3.63 -4.23
N ALA A 16 36.40 4.64 -4.94
CA ALA A 16 35.65 5.87 -5.21
C ALA A 16 34.38 5.61 -6.04
N ALA A 17 34.47 4.77 -7.07
CA ALA A 17 33.31 4.36 -7.86
C ALA A 17 32.28 3.59 -7.03
N ALA A 18 32.71 2.69 -6.14
CA ALA A 18 31.82 1.96 -5.25
C ALA A 18 31.08 2.90 -4.27
N VAL A 19 31.79 3.87 -3.67
CA VAL A 19 31.18 4.86 -2.76
C VAL A 19 30.13 5.72 -3.45
N LEU A 20 30.32 6.06 -4.73
CA LEU A 20 29.35 6.82 -5.52
C LEU A 20 28.14 5.99 -5.97
N LEU A 21 28.29 4.66 -6.09
CA LEU A 21 27.19 3.76 -6.48
C LEU A 21 26.22 3.45 -5.34
N VAL A 22 26.68 3.42 -4.09
CA VAL A 22 25.83 3.15 -2.92
C VAL A 22 24.61 4.10 -2.84
N PRO A 23 24.74 5.44 -2.91
CA PRO A 23 23.59 6.33 -2.84
C PRO A 23 22.65 6.19 -4.05
N ALA A 24 23.18 5.87 -5.24
CA ALA A 24 22.36 5.65 -6.42
C ALA A 24 21.44 4.42 -6.28
N VAL A 25 21.94 3.35 -5.66
CA VAL A 25 21.12 2.15 -5.36
C VAL A 25 20.06 2.44 -4.30
N GLN A 26 20.38 3.26 -3.29
CA GLN A 26 19.40 3.66 -2.25
C GLN A 26 18.26 4.51 -2.82
N LEU A 27 18.53 5.34 -3.83
CA LEU A 27 17.49 6.10 -4.54
C LEU A 27 16.58 5.22 -5.41
N LEU A 28 17.04 4.03 -5.79
CA LEU A 28 16.25 3.03 -6.52
C LEU A 28 15.42 2.14 -5.59
N VAL A 29 15.67 2.16 -4.27
CA VAL A 29 14.81 1.49 -3.30
C VAL A 29 13.62 2.41 -3.05
N GLU A 30 12.56 2.20 -3.83
CA GLU A 30 11.25 2.80 -3.64
C GLU A 30 10.82 2.63 -2.16
N SER A 31 10.30 3.70 -1.55
CA SER A 31 9.86 3.65 -0.14
C SER A 31 8.87 2.52 0.02
N ARG A 32 9.20 1.54 0.88
CA ARG A 32 8.32 0.39 1.14
C ARG A 32 7.03 0.77 1.87
N PHE A 33 6.91 2.02 2.28
CA PHE A 33 5.77 2.56 3.01
C PHE A 33 5.31 3.87 2.40
N ILE A 34 3.99 3.99 2.32
CA ILE A 34 3.26 5.21 2.02
C ILE A 34 2.99 5.92 3.35
N PRO A 35 3.29 7.22 3.47
CA PRO A 35 3.16 7.94 4.73
C PRO A 35 1.74 7.89 5.31
N ARG A 36 0.72 8.02 4.45
CA ARG A 36 -0.69 8.06 4.85
C ARG A 36 -1.63 7.67 3.71
N ILE A 37 -2.69 6.94 4.03
CA ILE A 37 -3.88 6.75 3.19
C ILE A 37 -5.12 7.17 4.00
N SER A 38 -5.98 8.00 3.41
CA SER A 38 -7.25 8.39 4.03
C SER A 38 -8.40 7.59 3.42
N PHE A 39 -9.20 6.93 4.25
CA PHE A 39 -10.39 6.20 3.85
C PHE A 39 -11.65 6.97 4.22
N GLU A 40 -12.43 7.38 3.22
CA GLU A 40 -13.75 7.96 3.41
C GLU A 40 -14.80 6.84 3.38
N ASN A 41 -15.49 6.65 4.49
CA ASN A 41 -16.54 5.67 4.67
C ASN A 41 -17.90 6.38 4.78
N PRO A 42 -18.67 6.50 3.69
CA PRO A 42 -20.01 7.07 3.75
C PRO A 42 -21.04 6.13 4.37
N THR A 43 -20.69 4.87 4.62
CA THR A 43 -21.64 3.83 5.06
C THR A 43 -21.88 3.88 6.57
N PRO A 44 -23.00 3.35 7.08
CA PRO A 44 -23.29 3.31 8.51
C PRO A 44 -22.61 2.13 9.23
N TYR A 45 -21.60 1.50 8.62
CA TYR A 45 -20.90 0.34 9.14
C TYR A 45 -19.42 0.68 9.39
N ASP A 46 -18.83 0.07 10.39
CA ASP A 46 -17.37 0.00 10.49
C ASP A 46 -16.85 -1.02 9.48
N ILE A 47 -15.88 -0.61 8.66
CA ILE A 47 -15.36 -1.41 7.56
C ILE A 47 -13.89 -1.73 7.82
N ALA A 48 -13.60 -3.02 8.04
CA ALA A 48 -12.23 -3.52 7.98
C ALA A 48 -11.75 -3.51 6.53
N ILE A 49 -10.54 -3.00 6.33
CA ILE A 49 -9.92 -2.83 5.02
C ILE A 49 -8.67 -3.69 4.96
N GLU A 50 -8.60 -4.49 3.92
CA GLU A 50 -7.42 -5.29 3.59
C GLU A 50 -6.93 -4.92 2.19
N VAL A 51 -5.66 -5.17 1.90
CA VAL A 51 -5.04 -4.82 0.63
C VAL A 51 -4.22 -5.96 0.04
N SER A 52 -4.16 -6.02 -1.29
CA SER A 52 -3.31 -6.92 -2.07
C SER A 52 -2.73 -6.23 -3.31
N GLY A 53 -1.56 -6.70 -3.76
CA GLY A 53 -0.77 -6.12 -4.87
C GLY A 53 -1.22 -6.52 -6.28
N GLY A 54 -2.44 -7.03 -6.45
CA GLY A 54 -3.00 -7.44 -7.75
C GLY A 54 -2.48 -8.78 -8.29
N THR A 55 -1.41 -9.34 -7.73
CA THR A 55 -1.09 -10.77 -7.77
C THR A 55 -1.76 -11.45 -6.56
N SER A 56 -2.12 -12.73 -6.67
CA SER A 56 -2.91 -13.46 -5.67
C SER A 56 -2.18 -13.77 -4.35
N ASP A 57 -1.19 -12.95 -3.97
CA ASP A 57 -0.23 -13.20 -2.89
C ASP A 57 -0.76 -12.78 -1.50
N GLY A 58 -2.02 -13.13 -1.21
CA GLY A 58 -2.64 -12.93 0.08
C GLY A 58 -3.17 -11.51 0.33
N TRP A 59 -3.86 -11.37 1.46
CA TRP A 59 -4.48 -10.13 1.93
C TRP A 59 -3.77 -9.64 3.18
N MET A 60 -3.40 -8.36 3.19
CA MET A 60 -2.78 -7.71 4.35
C MET A 60 -3.77 -6.74 4.98
N PRO A 61 -4.00 -6.81 6.30
CA PRO A 61 -4.83 -5.81 7.00
C PRO A 61 -4.21 -4.43 6.89
N VAL A 62 -5.04 -3.43 6.55
CA VAL A 62 -4.64 -2.01 6.52
C VAL A 62 -5.17 -1.29 7.75
N GLY A 63 -6.44 -1.48 8.07
CA GLY A 63 -7.08 -0.80 9.19
C GLY A 63 -8.59 -0.96 9.19
N VAL A 64 -9.28 -0.16 10.02
CA VAL A 64 -10.74 -0.10 10.09
C VAL A 64 -11.18 1.33 9.84
N ALA A 65 -11.98 1.55 8.81
CA ALA A 65 -12.62 2.85 8.58
C ALA A 65 -13.91 2.93 9.39
N GLY A 66 -13.97 3.89 10.31
CA GLY A 66 -15.18 4.12 11.13
C GLY A 66 -16.38 4.52 10.27
N ARG A 67 -17.59 4.18 10.71
CA ARG A 67 -18.84 4.56 10.03
C ARG A 67 -18.94 6.07 9.78
N SER A 68 -19.58 6.44 8.67
CA SER A 68 -19.97 7.81 8.32
C SER A 68 -18.87 8.86 8.54
N GLY A 69 -17.62 8.51 8.19
CA GLY A 69 -16.46 9.29 8.58
C GLY A 69 -15.24 9.08 7.69
N THR A 70 -14.15 9.76 8.04
CA THR A 70 -12.85 9.58 7.40
C THR A 70 -11.85 9.05 8.40
N THR A 71 -11.07 8.03 8.01
CA THR A 71 -10.02 7.44 8.83
C THR A 71 -8.69 7.54 8.12
N ASP A 72 -7.71 8.14 8.79
CA ASP A 72 -6.32 8.18 8.32
C ASP A 72 -5.57 6.96 8.85
N VAL A 73 -4.89 6.25 7.96
CA VAL A 73 -3.97 5.16 8.28
C VAL A 73 -2.57 5.58 7.87
N GLU A 74 -1.63 5.53 8.80
CA GLU A 74 -0.23 5.92 8.59
C GLU A 74 0.66 4.70 8.33
N GLU A 75 1.82 4.93 7.71
CA GLU A 75 2.84 3.90 7.45
C GLU A 75 2.28 2.64 6.75
N VAL A 76 1.52 2.85 5.66
CA VAL A 76 0.90 1.76 4.92
C VAL A 76 1.91 1.11 3.98
N TYR A 77 2.03 -0.22 4.01
CA TYR A 77 2.95 -0.94 3.13
C TYR A 77 2.61 -0.73 1.65
N ASP A 78 3.60 -0.40 0.84
CA ASP A 78 3.42 -0.24 -0.60
C ASP A 78 3.33 -1.60 -1.30
N VAL A 79 2.14 -1.94 -1.80
CA VAL A 79 1.88 -3.21 -2.49
C VAL A 79 2.20 -3.18 -3.98
N GLY A 80 2.78 -2.09 -4.48
CA GLY A 80 3.26 -1.95 -5.85
C GLY A 80 2.29 -1.17 -6.74
N ALA A 81 2.31 -1.47 -8.05
CA ALA A 81 1.63 -0.66 -9.06
C ALA A 81 0.09 -0.76 -9.02
N VAL A 82 -0.44 -1.86 -8.47
CA VAL A 82 -1.88 -2.14 -8.41
C VAL A 82 -2.27 -2.40 -6.97
N TRP A 83 -3.31 -1.71 -6.53
CA TRP A 83 -3.87 -1.82 -5.20
C TRP A 83 -5.27 -2.39 -5.31
N VAL A 84 -5.49 -3.57 -4.72
CA VAL A 84 -6.82 -4.13 -4.55
C VAL A 84 -7.19 -4.01 -3.08
N PHE A 85 -8.18 -3.20 -2.79
CA PHE A 85 -8.76 -3.06 -1.46
C PHE A 85 -9.94 -4.03 -1.32
N ARG A 86 -9.97 -4.82 -0.26
CA ARG A 86 -11.11 -5.65 0.13
C ARG A 86 -11.77 -5.05 1.35
N PHE A 87 -13.09 -4.94 1.31
CA PHE A 87 -13.90 -4.38 2.38
C PHE A 87 -14.66 -5.48 3.10
N VAL A 88 -14.54 -5.50 4.43
CA VAL A 88 -15.21 -6.47 5.29
C VAL A 88 -15.97 -5.72 6.38
N GLY A 89 -17.28 -5.89 6.45
CA GLY A 89 -18.14 -5.30 7.47
C GLY A 89 -18.91 -6.38 8.22
N GLN A 90 -19.00 -6.29 9.54
CA GLN A 90 -19.77 -7.26 10.37
C GLN A 90 -19.41 -8.73 10.08
N GLY A 91 -18.12 -9.02 9.85
CA GLY A 91 -17.61 -10.36 9.54
C GLY A 91 -17.95 -10.88 8.14
N ARG A 92 -18.41 -10.00 7.23
CA ARG A 92 -18.84 -10.35 5.87
C ARG A 92 -18.09 -9.54 4.84
N GLU A 93 -17.69 -10.20 3.76
CA GLU A 93 -17.10 -9.53 2.62
C GLU A 93 -18.15 -8.68 1.88
N ALA A 94 -17.81 -7.42 1.68
CA ALA A 94 -18.68 -6.38 1.14
C ALA A 94 -18.21 -5.87 -0.24
N GLY A 95 -17.22 -6.54 -0.83
CA GLY A 95 -16.69 -6.25 -2.16
C GLY A 95 -15.26 -5.73 -2.15
N GLU A 96 -14.76 -5.43 -3.35
CA GLU A 96 -13.40 -5.00 -3.59
C GLU A 96 -13.34 -3.71 -4.40
N LEU A 97 -12.24 -2.97 -4.33
CA LEU A 97 -11.94 -1.81 -5.17
C LEU A 97 -10.51 -1.92 -5.68
N ARG A 98 -10.35 -1.97 -7.00
CA ARG A 98 -9.05 -2.01 -7.66
C ARG A 98 -8.68 -0.63 -8.18
N LEU A 99 -7.53 -0.12 -7.75
CA LEU A 99 -6.96 1.15 -8.16
C LEU A 99 -5.50 0.98 -8.60
N LEU A 100 -5.04 1.88 -9.47
CA LEU A 100 -3.62 1.99 -9.80
C LEU A 100 -2.94 2.87 -8.75
N LYS A 101 -1.68 2.59 -8.44
CA LYS A 101 -0.86 3.44 -7.56
C LYS A 101 -0.84 4.90 -8.05
N SER A 102 -0.67 5.10 -9.36
CA SER A 102 -0.69 6.43 -9.97
C SER A 102 -2.02 7.16 -9.76
N GLN A 103 -3.15 6.44 -9.73
CA GLN A 103 -4.45 7.02 -9.43
C GLN A 103 -4.53 7.45 -7.96
N LEU A 104 -4.07 6.59 -7.05
CA LEU A 104 -3.99 6.93 -5.63
C LEU A 104 -3.12 8.15 -5.39
N GLU A 105 -1.96 8.25 -6.04
CA GLU A 105 -1.07 9.41 -5.96
C GLU A 105 -1.75 10.70 -6.47
N LEU A 106 -2.44 10.61 -7.62
CA LEU A 106 -3.20 11.74 -8.17
C LEU A 106 -4.33 12.19 -7.24
N ASP A 107 -4.99 11.26 -6.56
CA ASP A 107 -6.08 11.55 -5.62
C ASP A 107 -5.56 12.00 -4.24
N GLY A 108 -4.24 12.02 -4.04
CA GLY A 108 -3.59 12.39 -2.78
C GLY A 108 -3.72 11.31 -1.71
N TRP A 109 -3.67 10.04 -2.14
CA TRP A 109 -3.83 8.83 -1.32
C TRP A 109 -5.15 8.79 -0.55
N ARG A 110 -6.22 9.25 -1.21
CA ARG A 110 -7.59 9.20 -0.69
C ARG A 110 -8.39 8.10 -1.37
N VAL A 111 -9.02 7.25 -0.57
CA VAL A 111 -9.86 6.15 -1.04
C VAL A 111 -11.26 6.34 -0.48
N ARG A 112 -12.25 6.47 -1.38
CA ARG A 112 -13.66 6.46 -0.98
C ARG A 112 -14.19 5.04 -1.05
N ILE A 113 -14.79 4.57 0.04
CA ILE A 113 -15.46 3.26 0.08
C ILE A 113 -16.71 3.33 -0.83
N PRO A 114 -16.85 2.44 -1.83
CA PRO A 114 -17.97 2.47 -2.76
C PRO A 114 -19.32 2.22 -2.09
N ASP A 115 -20.38 2.93 -2.52
CA ASP A 115 -21.74 2.79 -1.95
C ASP A 115 -22.30 1.36 -2.06
N ARG A 116 -21.86 0.58 -3.08
CA ARG A 116 -22.20 -0.84 -3.22
C ARG A 116 -21.80 -1.71 -2.02
N VAL A 117 -20.82 -1.28 -1.22
CA VAL A 117 -20.40 -1.96 0.02
C VAL A 117 -21.56 -1.95 1.02
N GLU A 118 -22.24 -0.82 1.16
CA GLU A 118 -23.44 -0.70 2.01
C GLU A 118 -24.55 -1.61 1.51
N GLU A 119 -24.83 -1.58 0.20
CA GLU A 119 -25.86 -2.40 -0.41
C GLU A 119 -25.60 -3.89 -0.15
N GLN A 120 -24.36 -4.33 -0.31
CA GLN A 120 -23.97 -5.72 -0.13
C GLN A 120 -24.06 -6.16 1.34
N LEU A 121 -23.64 -5.31 2.28
CA LEU A 121 -23.79 -5.58 3.72
C LEU A 121 -25.25 -5.65 4.13
N ARG A 122 -26.06 -4.70 3.70
CA ARG A 122 -27.51 -4.65 3.99
C ARG A 122 -28.24 -5.85 3.40
N ASN A 123 -27.96 -6.22 2.16
CA ASN A 123 -28.55 -7.40 1.51
C ASN A 123 -28.08 -8.71 2.16
N GLY A 124 -26.88 -8.70 2.76
CA GLY A 124 -26.40 -9.79 3.61
C GLY A 124 -27.10 -9.88 4.97
N GLY A 125 -27.88 -8.89 5.38
CA GLY A 125 -28.52 -8.83 6.69
C GLY A 125 -27.60 -8.31 7.81
N ALA A 126 -26.58 -7.53 7.46
CA ALA A 126 -25.75 -6.83 8.45
C ALA A 126 -26.53 -5.65 9.07
N SER A 127 -26.50 -5.55 10.40
CA SER A 127 -27.02 -4.39 11.12
C SER A 127 -25.98 -3.26 11.16
N PRO A 128 -26.40 -1.99 11.00
CA PRO A 128 -25.51 -0.84 11.17
C PRO A 128 -24.73 -0.88 12.48
N THR A 129 -23.51 -0.33 12.47
CA THR A 129 -22.75 -0.16 13.71
C THR A 129 -23.50 0.83 14.62
N PRO A 130 -23.67 0.56 15.94
CA PRO A 130 -24.38 1.43 16.88
C PRO A 130 -23.74 2.80 17.07
#